data_AF-A0AA85FY69-F1
#
_entry.id   AF-A0AA85FY69-F1
#
_cell.length_a   1.000
_cell.length_b   1.000
_cell.length_c   1.000
_cell.angle_alpha   90.00
_cell.angle_beta   90.00
_cell.angle_gamma   90.00
#
_symmetry.space_group_name_H-M   'P 1'
#
loop_
_entity.id
_entity.type
_entity.pdbx_description
1 polymer ?
#
loop_
_entity_poly.entity_id
_entity_poly.type
_entity_poly.pdbx_seq_one_letter_code
_entity_poly.pdbx_strand_id
1 'polypeptide(L)'
;MHKFISQYIVRICLGLITALSMINFAHCVKKVFGKHVCIRLLIICCSQFHLAFYASRTLPNTYAFILVLYSLGHLITRNETKFVASAGIAILVFRSELILLFGPCLLYGLFNGSVKLRLKLLKTIIATTIISIGSSVLIDSLLWGRLIWPEFEVFYFNTILNKSGQWGIYPFHWYFTSALPKSLLSTYILLFTWILLIPLPKIFGYQHNIIYLKSTGLLLVGFTFVGLYSFLPHKELRFIIYVLPVFNLAAAEISVYLEKPLKGTYLNFIKNKHKLNRITNLRILFIFGCYIHLCVNIVCSLILIMVARKNYPGGEALNRFNDMDHLMDRTDIHVHICNLAAQTGVTRFLEENNQWIYNKTEGIETNFNILNTSNFTHIISELSTEMINEKLLSFKQIAQIDCFHGIQFHSNWLFWKIIHFSIKPCLFIYERKTFVN
;
A
#
# COMPACT_ATOMS: atom_id res chain seq x y z
N MET A 1 6.93 -27.31 -12.18
CA MET A 1 6.45 -26.68 -10.94
C MET A 1 5.06 -26.14 -11.19
N HIS A 2 4.07 -26.46 -10.34
CA HIS A 2 2.71 -25.95 -10.50
C HIS A 2 2.75 -24.42 -10.56
N LYS A 3 2.17 -23.78 -11.58
CA LYS A 3 2.25 -22.32 -11.79
C LYS A 3 1.78 -21.56 -10.54
N PHE A 4 0.76 -22.07 -9.89
CA PHE A 4 0.26 -21.57 -8.60
C PHE A 4 1.34 -21.51 -7.51
N ILE A 5 2.14 -22.57 -7.35
CA ILE A 5 3.24 -22.62 -6.35
C ILE A 5 4.30 -21.56 -6.68
N SER A 6 4.62 -21.36 -7.96
CA SER A 6 5.53 -20.30 -8.41
C SER A 6 5.08 -18.92 -7.93
N GLN A 7 3.78 -18.63 -8.02
CA GLN A 7 3.22 -17.37 -7.54
C GLN A 7 3.47 -17.18 -6.04
N TYR A 8 3.22 -18.21 -5.21
CA TYR A 8 3.48 -18.11 -3.77
C TYR A 8 4.95 -17.90 -3.45
N ILE A 9 5.86 -18.63 -4.12
CA ILE A 9 7.31 -18.48 -3.92
C ILE A 9 7.73 -17.04 -4.21
N VAL A 10 7.35 -16.49 -5.38
CA VAL A 10 7.68 -15.10 -5.75
C VAL A 10 7.15 -14.10 -4.72
N ARG A 11 5.91 -14.29 -4.27
CA ARG A 11 5.28 -13.39 -3.28
C ARG A 11 5.91 -13.49 -1.90
N ILE A 12 6.29 -14.69 -1.46
CA ILE A 12 7.00 -14.92 -0.20
C ILE A 12 8.38 -14.26 -0.26
N CYS A 13 9.14 -14.48 -1.33
CA CYS A 13 10.44 -13.83 -1.53
C CYS A 13 10.32 -12.31 -1.48
N LEU A 14 9.36 -11.72 -2.20
CA LEU A 14 9.14 -10.26 -2.19
C LEU A 14 8.73 -9.74 -0.82
N GLY A 15 7.85 -10.47 -0.12
CA GLY A 15 7.43 -10.16 1.25
C GLY A 15 8.60 -10.18 2.23
N LEU A 16 9.48 -11.19 2.13
CA LEU A 16 10.68 -11.30 2.95
C LEU A 16 11.66 -10.17 2.67
N ILE A 17 11.90 -9.80 1.41
CA ILE A 17 12.77 -8.66 1.05
C ILE A 17 12.20 -7.35 1.61
N THR A 18 10.90 -7.15 1.53
CA THR A 18 10.22 -5.99 2.11
C THR A 18 10.36 -5.96 3.63
N ALA A 19 10.19 -7.10 4.30
CA ALA A 19 10.40 -7.23 5.73
C ALA A 19 11.86 -6.95 6.14
N LEU A 20 12.84 -7.47 5.39
CA LEU A 20 14.26 -7.21 5.62
C LEU A 20 14.59 -5.71 5.49
N SER A 21 14.00 -5.03 4.50
CA SER A 21 14.18 -3.59 4.36
C SER A 21 13.54 -2.81 5.52
N MET A 22 12.35 -3.21 5.97
CA MET A 22 11.70 -2.63 7.16
C MET A 22 12.55 -2.85 8.42
N ILE A 23 13.14 -4.04 8.57
CA ILE A 23 14.06 -4.35 9.66
C ILE A 23 15.31 -3.46 9.59
N ASN A 24 15.90 -3.26 8.40
CA ASN A 24 17.04 -2.35 8.23
C ASN A 24 16.67 -0.90 8.60
N PHE A 25 15.51 -0.42 8.15
CA PHE A 25 14.98 0.88 8.55
C PHE A 25 14.82 0.98 10.08
N ALA A 26 14.23 -0.04 10.71
CA ALA A 26 14.07 -0.10 12.16
C ALA A 26 15.41 -0.12 12.91
N HIS A 27 16.45 -0.80 12.38
CA HIS A 27 17.80 -0.75 12.94
C HIS A 27 18.41 0.66 12.86
N CYS A 28 18.19 1.37 11.75
CA CYS A 28 18.60 2.77 11.61
C CYS A 28 17.87 3.67 12.63
N VAL A 29 16.57 3.45 12.83
CA VAL A 29 15.78 4.12 13.87
C VAL A 29 16.32 3.80 15.26
N LYS A 30 16.62 2.54 15.57
CA LYS A 30 17.19 2.12 16.86
C LYS A 30 18.48 2.87 17.18
N LYS A 31 19.36 3.07 16.20
CA LYS A 31 20.64 3.79 16.38
C LYS A 31 20.45 5.26 16.75
N VAL A 32 19.43 5.93 16.22
CA VAL A 32 19.24 7.39 16.38
C VAL A 32 18.21 7.76 17.45
N PHE A 33 17.13 6.98 17.55
CA PHE A 33 15.98 7.22 18.43
C PHE A 33 15.96 6.29 19.67
N GLY A 34 16.71 5.20 19.65
CA GLY A 34 16.81 4.24 20.75
C GLY A 34 15.91 3.01 20.60
N LYS A 35 16.15 2.01 21.46
CA LYS A 35 15.49 0.68 21.41
C LYS A 35 13.96 0.77 21.57
N HIS A 36 13.47 1.59 22.50
CA HIS A 36 12.04 1.69 22.78
C HIS A 36 11.25 2.25 21.59
N VAL A 37 11.76 3.29 20.92
CA VAL A 37 11.12 3.86 19.71
C VAL A 37 11.11 2.85 18.57
N CYS A 38 12.23 2.13 18.38
CA CYS A 38 12.30 1.06 17.38
C CYS A 38 11.25 -0.04 17.61
N ILE A 39 11.09 -0.52 18.84
CA ILE A 39 10.10 -1.55 19.16
C ILE A 39 8.69 -1.02 18.92
N ARG A 40 8.40 0.20 19.39
CA ARG A 40 7.08 0.83 19.20
C ARG A 40 6.74 1.03 17.73
N LEU A 41 7.70 1.48 16.92
CA LEU A 41 7.56 1.61 15.47
C LEU A 41 7.15 0.27 14.84
N LEU A 42 7.85 -0.81 15.15
CA LEU A 42 7.55 -2.12 14.59
C LEU A 42 6.17 -2.62 15.01
N ILE A 43 5.78 -2.44 16.28
CA ILE A 43 4.43 -2.80 16.76
C ILE A 43 3.35 -2.02 15.99
N ILE A 44 3.53 -0.71 15.81
CA ILE A 44 2.59 0.12 15.06
C ILE A 44 2.50 -0.37 13.59
N CYS A 45 3.64 -0.57 12.93
CA CYS A 45 3.67 -1.08 11.56
C CYS A 45 2.97 -2.44 11.41
N CYS A 46 3.21 -3.38 12.34
CA CYS A 46 2.56 -4.70 12.34
C CYS A 46 1.05 -4.64 12.63
N SER A 47 0.58 -3.59 13.32
CA SER A 47 -0.85 -3.39 13.61
C SER A 47 -1.65 -2.86 12.41
N GLN A 48 -0.99 -2.44 11.33
CA GLN A 48 -1.62 -1.76 10.19
C GLN A 48 -1.77 -2.68 8.97
N PHE A 49 -3.00 -2.80 8.47
CA PHE A 49 -3.35 -3.63 7.32
C PHE A 49 -2.57 -3.30 6.05
N HIS A 50 -2.51 -2.03 5.66
CA HIS A 50 -2.04 -1.65 4.32
C HIS A 50 -0.56 -1.96 4.07
N LEU A 51 0.30 -1.82 5.09
CA LEU A 51 1.71 -2.18 4.97
C LEU A 51 1.87 -3.67 4.65
N ALA A 52 1.20 -4.55 5.40
CA ALA A 52 1.24 -5.98 5.15
C ALA A 52 0.56 -6.38 3.83
N PHE A 53 -0.56 -5.73 3.48
CA PHE A 53 -1.33 -6.01 2.27
C PHE A 53 -0.55 -5.79 0.97
N TYR A 54 0.33 -4.76 0.94
CA TYR A 54 1.15 -4.45 -0.23
C TYR A 54 2.51 -5.13 -0.24
N ALA A 55 3.06 -5.54 0.92
CA ALA A 55 4.44 -6.03 1.06
C ALA A 55 4.82 -7.21 0.14
N SER A 56 3.85 -8.05 -0.26
CA SER A 56 4.06 -9.23 -1.10
C SER A 56 3.48 -9.11 -2.51
N ARG A 57 3.07 -7.91 -2.93
CA ARG A 57 2.46 -7.67 -4.26
C ARG A 57 3.51 -7.18 -5.24
N THR A 58 3.55 -7.79 -6.41
CA THR A 58 4.46 -7.45 -7.52
C THR A 58 4.02 -6.17 -8.22
N LEU A 59 4.05 -5.06 -7.49
CA LEU A 59 3.77 -3.72 -7.97
C LEU A 59 5.09 -2.95 -8.02
N PRO A 60 5.30 -2.06 -9.01
CA PRO A 60 6.44 -1.13 -9.00
C PRO A 60 6.55 -0.38 -7.66
N ASN A 61 5.40 -0.09 -7.04
CA ASN A 61 5.36 0.56 -5.74
C ASN A 61 6.04 -0.22 -4.63
N THR A 62 5.89 -1.55 -4.61
CA THR A 62 6.49 -2.43 -3.59
C THR A 62 8.00 -2.49 -3.75
N TYR A 63 8.50 -2.64 -4.99
CA TYR A 63 9.92 -2.61 -5.28
C TYR A 63 10.55 -1.27 -4.91
N ALA A 64 9.89 -0.16 -5.26
CA ALA A 64 10.33 1.16 -4.87
C ALA A 64 10.28 1.36 -3.35
N PHE A 65 9.28 0.80 -2.66
CA PHE A 65 9.13 0.90 -1.20
C PHE A 65 10.29 0.25 -0.44
N ILE A 66 10.81 -0.88 -0.94
CA ILE A 66 12.02 -1.53 -0.41
C ILE A 66 13.20 -0.54 -0.41
N LEU A 67 13.44 0.16 -1.53
CA LEU A 67 14.51 1.14 -1.65
C LEU A 67 14.26 2.42 -0.86
N VAL A 68 12.99 2.84 -0.74
CA VAL A 68 12.60 3.98 0.10
C VAL A 68 12.91 3.73 1.57
N LEU A 69 12.54 2.56 2.12
CA LEU A 69 12.87 2.17 3.49
C LEU A 69 14.39 2.18 3.73
N TYR A 70 15.15 1.61 2.79
CA TYR A 70 16.62 1.60 2.83
C TYR A 70 17.20 3.02 2.82
N SER A 71 16.70 3.87 1.91
CA SER A 71 17.13 5.25 1.75
C SER A 71 16.84 6.09 2.98
N LEU A 72 15.60 6.05 3.49
CA LEU A 72 15.19 6.79 4.69
C LEU A 72 15.99 6.37 5.93
N GLY A 73 16.31 5.08 6.08
CA GLY A 73 17.18 4.60 7.15
C GLY A 73 18.59 5.22 7.08
N HIS A 74 19.13 5.35 5.87
CA HIS A 74 20.42 5.98 5.65
C HIS A 74 20.41 7.51 5.75
N LEU A 75 19.29 8.17 5.45
CA LEU A 75 19.10 9.58 5.76
C LEU A 75 19.13 9.83 7.28
N ILE A 76 18.42 9.01 8.05
CA ILE A 76 18.39 9.07 9.51
C ILE A 76 19.78 8.86 10.11
N THR A 77 20.52 7.87 9.61
CA THR A 77 21.88 7.55 10.08
C THR A 77 22.98 8.39 9.45
N ARG A 78 22.64 9.41 8.67
CA ARG A 78 23.58 10.36 8.03
C ARG A 78 24.59 9.71 7.07
N ASN A 79 24.17 8.62 6.40
CA ASN A 79 24.95 8.01 5.33
C ASN A 79 24.50 8.54 3.97
N GLU A 80 25.07 9.67 3.55
CA GLU A 80 24.69 10.39 2.33
C GLU A 80 24.82 9.53 1.06
N THR A 81 25.87 8.71 0.95
CA THR A 81 26.10 7.90 -0.25
C THR A 81 25.02 6.85 -0.46
N LYS A 82 24.67 6.12 0.60
CA LYS A 82 23.65 5.08 0.51
C LYS A 82 22.26 5.68 0.32
N PHE A 83 21.97 6.78 1.02
CA PHE A 83 20.73 7.53 0.87
C PHE A 83 20.49 7.94 -0.60
N VAL A 84 21.45 8.65 -1.20
CA VAL A 84 21.32 9.17 -2.56
C VAL A 84 21.35 8.06 -3.61
N ALA A 85 22.21 7.05 -3.45
CA ALA A 85 22.28 5.95 -4.40
C ALA A 85 20.95 5.17 -4.47
N SER A 86 20.38 4.79 -3.32
CA SER A 86 19.13 4.05 -3.31
C SER A 86 17.92 4.91 -3.69
N ALA A 87 17.94 6.22 -3.38
CA ALA A 87 16.92 7.16 -3.84
C ALA A 87 16.95 7.31 -5.36
N GLY A 88 18.14 7.45 -5.96
CA GLY A 88 18.32 7.55 -7.41
C GLY A 88 17.82 6.32 -8.14
N ILE A 89 18.13 5.11 -7.64
CA ILE A 89 17.61 3.86 -8.23
C ILE A 89 16.08 3.81 -8.13
N ALA A 90 15.51 4.14 -6.97
CA ALA A 90 14.06 4.18 -6.79
C ALA A 90 13.35 5.12 -7.78
N ILE A 91 13.91 6.30 -8.02
CA ILE A 91 13.36 7.30 -8.96
C ILE A 91 13.53 6.87 -10.41
N LEU A 92 14.74 6.45 -10.80
CA LEU A 92 15.10 6.29 -12.21
C LEU A 92 14.70 4.93 -12.80
N VAL A 93 14.62 3.89 -11.96
CA VAL A 93 14.29 2.52 -12.39
C VAL A 93 12.83 2.17 -12.13
N PHE A 94 12.29 2.59 -10.97
CA PHE A 94 10.99 2.09 -10.54
C PHE A 94 9.86 3.10 -10.66
N ARG A 95 10.04 4.33 -10.14
CA ARG A 95 8.96 5.32 -10.00
C ARG A 95 9.49 6.75 -9.97
N SER A 96 9.46 7.43 -11.11
CA SER A 96 9.96 8.81 -11.28
C SER A 96 9.32 9.82 -10.32
N GLU A 97 8.06 9.63 -9.93
CA GLU A 97 7.36 10.57 -9.06
C GLU A 97 7.84 10.54 -7.59
N LEU A 98 8.67 9.57 -7.22
CA LEU A 98 9.36 9.57 -5.92
C LEU A 98 10.32 10.75 -5.74
N ILE A 99 10.62 11.49 -6.82
CA ILE A 99 11.30 12.78 -6.71
C ILE A 99 10.54 13.76 -5.79
N LEU A 100 9.20 13.66 -5.74
CA LEU A 100 8.38 14.48 -4.85
C LEU A 100 8.58 14.14 -3.37
N LEU A 101 9.06 12.93 -3.04
CA LEU A 101 9.42 12.54 -1.68
C LEU A 101 10.91 12.82 -1.40
N PHE A 102 11.78 12.35 -2.29
CA PHE A 102 13.23 12.42 -2.09
C PHE A 102 13.80 13.81 -2.28
N GLY A 103 13.18 14.68 -3.09
CA GLY A 103 13.55 16.10 -3.18
C GLY A 103 13.45 16.79 -1.82
N PRO A 104 12.29 16.78 -1.15
CA PRO A 104 12.16 17.25 0.23
C PRO A 104 13.08 16.53 1.23
N CYS A 105 13.28 15.20 1.10
CA CYS A 105 14.26 14.48 1.94
C CYS A 105 15.69 15.03 1.79
N LEU A 106 16.12 15.31 0.55
CA LEU A 106 17.45 15.83 0.26
C LEU A 106 17.61 17.24 0.82
N LEU A 107 16.62 18.12 0.61
CA LEU A 107 16.59 19.46 1.20
C LEU A 107 16.67 19.40 2.73
N TYR A 108 15.85 18.55 3.37
CA TYR A 108 15.93 18.31 4.81
C TYR A 108 17.33 17.83 5.24
N GLY A 109 17.90 16.89 4.50
CA GLY A 109 19.25 16.36 4.75
C GLY A 109 20.33 17.44 4.67
N LEU A 110 20.23 18.36 3.71
CA LEU A 110 21.11 19.51 3.55
C LEU A 110 20.95 20.50 4.71
N PHE A 111 19.72 20.87 5.06
CA PHE A 111 19.44 21.82 6.16
C PHE A 111 19.91 21.30 7.52
N ASN A 112 19.71 20.02 7.82
CA ASN A 112 20.12 19.40 9.09
C ASN A 112 21.60 18.93 9.08
N GLY A 113 22.33 19.16 7.99
CA GLY A 113 23.73 18.75 7.84
C GLY A 113 23.97 17.24 7.77
N SER A 114 22.92 16.44 7.58
CA SER A 114 23.00 14.99 7.34
C SER A 114 23.55 14.66 5.96
N VAL A 115 23.42 15.57 5.00
CA VAL A 115 23.97 15.50 3.64
C VAL A 115 24.83 16.75 3.43
N LYS A 116 26.04 16.57 2.87
CA LYS A 116 26.94 17.70 2.59
C LYS A 116 27.22 17.80 1.10
N LEU A 117 27.15 19.01 0.55
CA LEU A 117 27.50 19.32 -0.85
C LEU A 117 29.01 19.16 -1.06
N ARG A 118 29.43 17.94 -1.36
CA ARG A 118 30.82 17.56 -1.61
C ARG A 118 30.95 16.88 -2.97
N LEU A 119 32.15 16.87 -3.53
CA LEU A 119 32.46 16.12 -4.75
C LEU A 119 32.05 14.65 -4.66
N LYS A 120 32.14 14.04 -3.47
CA LYS A 120 31.68 12.67 -3.21
C LYS A 120 30.18 12.48 -3.50
N LEU A 121 29.35 13.43 -3.09
CA LEU A 121 27.90 13.41 -3.33
C LEU A 121 27.63 13.48 -4.83
N LEU A 122 28.26 14.44 -5.52
CA LEU A 122 28.10 14.63 -6.96
C LEU A 122 28.52 13.39 -7.75
N LYS A 123 29.67 12.79 -7.41
CA LYS A 123 30.12 11.52 -8.00
C LYS A 123 29.12 10.40 -7.78
N THR A 124 28.51 10.33 -6.60
CA THR A 124 27.48 9.32 -6.30
C THR A 124 26.24 9.54 -7.15
N ILE A 125 25.74 10.77 -7.26
CA ILE A 125 24.58 11.11 -8.10
C ILE A 125 24.85 10.69 -9.55
N ILE A 126 25.96 11.15 -10.14
CA ILE A 126 26.31 10.87 -11.53
C ILE A 126 26.45 9.36 -11.77
N ALA A 127 27.19 8.66 -10.91
CA ALA A 127 27.39 7.22 -11.03
C ALA A 127 26.05 6.46 -10.93
N THR A 128 25.22 6.80 -9.93
CA THR A 128 23.90 6.18 -9.76
C THR A 128 23.00 6.45 -10.96
N THR A 129 22.99 7.67 -11.51
CA THR A 129 22.18 8.00 -12.69
C THR A 129 22.59 7.19 -13.91
N ILE A 130 23.88 7.14 -14.23
CA ILE A 130 24.39 6.39 -15.38
C ILE A 130 24.08 4.90 -15.23
N ILE A 131 24.37 4.32 -14.05
CA ILE A 131 24.15 2.89 -13.81
C ILE A 131 22.65 2.55 -13.84
N SER A 132 21.80 3.37 -13.22
CA SER A 132 20.36 3.10 -13.14
C SER A 132 19.70 3.20 -14.51
N ILE A 133 19.91 4.30 -15.24
CA ILE A 133 19.35 4.47 -16.59
C ILE A 133 19.93 3.42 -17.54
N GLY A 134 21.25 3.20 -17.51
CA GLY A 134 21.90 2.19 -18.34
C GLY A 134 21.33 0.79 -18.11
N SER A 135 21.12 0.41 -16.85
CA SER A 135 20.55 -0.90 -16.49
C SER A 135 19.08 -1.05 -16.91
N SER A 136 18.24 -0.03 -16.70
CA SER A 136 16.84 -0.04 -17.12
C SER A 136 16.74 -0.09 -18.64
N VAL A 137 17.40 0.84 -19.34
CA VAL A 137 17.38 0.85 -20.81
C VAL A 137 17.87 -0.47 -21.39
N LEU A 138 18.96 -1.05 -20.87
CA LEU A 138 19.47 -2.32 -21.38
C LEU A 138 18.50 -3.48 -21.16
N ILE A 139 18.01 -3.67 -19.93
CA ILE A 139 17.15 -4.81 -19.59
C ILE A 139 15.78 -4.64 -20.25
N ASP A 140 15.18 -3.46 -20.11
CA ASP A 140 13.84 -3.19 -20.62
C ASP A 140 13.82 -3.21 -22.15
N SER A 141 14.85 -2.70 -22.84
CA SER A 141 14.88 -2.75 -24.30
C SER A 141 14.99 -4.17 -24.84
N LEU A 142 15.69 -5.06 -24.14
CA LEU A 142 15.75 -6.48 -24.48
C LEU A 142 14.39 -7.16 -24.29
N LEU A 143 13.67 -6.83 -23.21
CA LEU A 143 12.35 -7.41 -22.93
C LEU A 143 11.25 -6.88 -23.86
N TRP A 144 11.32 -5.60 -24.23
CA TRP A 144 10.33 -4.93 -25.07
C TRP A 144 10.61 -5.06 -26.57
N GLY A 145 11.80 -5.51 -26.96
CA GLY A 145 12.22 -5.61 -28.36
C GLY A 145 12.39 -4.27 -29.07
N ARG A 146 12.50 -3.17 -28.32
CA ARG A 146 12.74 -1.80 -28.83
C ARG A 146 13.52 -0.99 -27.80
N LEU A 147 14.29 0.00 -28.25
CA LEU A 147 14.97 0.92 -27.33
C LEU A 147 13.94 1.70 -26.51
N ILE A 148 13.98 1.53 -25.18
CA ILE A 148 13.01 2.14 -24.26
C ILE A 148 13.65 2.46 -22.91
N TRP A 149 13.29 3.61 -22.35
CA TRP A 149 13.41 3.88 -20.92
C TRP A 149 11.99 3.98 -20.35
N PRO A 150 11.47 2.92 -19.70
CA PRO A 150 10.06 2.86 -19.31
C PRO A 150 9.63 4.02 -18.42
N GLU A 151 10.43 4.37 -17.42
CA GLU A 151 10.09 5.46 -16.50
C GLU A 151 10.01 6.83 -17.20
N PHE A 152 10.80 7.06 -18.26
CA PHE A 152 10.68 8.27 -19.05
C PHE A 152 9.40 8.30 -19.89
N GLU A 153 9.00 7.19 -20.52
CA GLU A 153 7.73 7.13 -21.24
C GLU A 153 6.53 7.33 -20.30
N VAL A 154 6.58 6.72 -19.11
CA VAL A 154 5.56 6.88 -18.07
C VAL A 154 5.49 8.33 -17.59
N PHE A 155 6.63 8.96 -17.35
CA PHE A 155 6.71 10.38 -16.98
C PHE A 155 6.16 11.28 -18.10
N TYR A 156 6.56 11.04 -19.35
CA TYR A 156 6.09 11.79 -20.51
C TYR A 156 4.57 11.67 -20.67
N PHE A 157 4.05 10.44 -20.63
CA PHE A 157 2.62 10.18 -20.79
C PHE A 157 1.77 10.77 -19.66
N ASN A 158 2.19 10.61 -18.40
CA ASN A 158 1.36 11.01 -17.26
C ASN A 158 1.52 12.48 -16.89
N THR A 159 2.74 13.00 -16.93
CA THR A 159 3.07 14.35 -16.46
C THR A 159 3.04 15.36 -17.60
N ILE A 160 3.62 15.05 -18.76
CA ILE A 160 3.69 15.99 -19.89
C ILE A 160 2.39 15.98 -20.70
N LEU A 161 1.88 14.80 -21.07
CA LEU A 161 0.61 14.69 -21.81
C LEU A 161 -0.65 14.78 -20.92
N ASN A 162 -0.47 14.86 -19.60
CA ASN A 162 -1.53 14.97 -18.58
C ASN A 162 -2.64 13.90 -18.73
N LYS A 163 -2.28 12.68 -19.15
CA LYS A 163 -3.24 11.58 -19.35
C LYS A 163 -3.61 10.83 -18.08
N SER A 164 -3.00 11.18 -16.95
CA SER A 164 -3.28 10.53 -15.66
C SER A 164 -4.76 10.57 -15.27
N GLY A 165 -5.50 11.62 -15.64
CA GLY A 165 -6.94 11.75 -15.36
C GLY A 165 -7.86 10.72 -16.05
N GLN A 166 -7.37 9.98 -17.06
CA GLN A 166 -8.15 8.92 -17.73
C GLN A 166 -8.48 7.76 -16.79
N TRP A 167 -7.74 7.60 -15.70
CA TRP A 167 -7.93 6.56 -14.68
C TRP A 167 -8.80 7.02 -13.50
N GLY A 168 -9.58 8.09 -13.71
CA GLY A 168 -10.44 8.69 -12.69
C GLY A 168 -9.76 9.84 -11.95
N ILE A 169 -10.59 10.78 -11.48
CA ILE A 169 -10.15 12.02 -10.83
C ILE A 169 -10.71 12.06 -9.41
N TYR A 170 -9.83 12.34 -8.45
CA TYR A 170 -10.20 12.55 -7.06
C TYR A 170 -9.85 13.97 -6.62
N PRO A 171 -10.62 14.58 -5.70
CA PRO A 171 -10.37 15.94 -5.24
C PRO A 171 -9.04 16.04 -4.48
N PHE A 172 -8.45 17.24 -4.43
CA PHE A 172 -7.13 17.49 -3.83
C PHE A 172 -6.97 16.86 -2.43
N HIS A 173 -7.91 17.14 -1.53
CA HIS A 173 -7.90 16.66 -0.14
C HIS A 173 -8.05 15.14 0.06
N TRP A 174 -8.29 14.34 -1.00
CA TRP A 174 -8.59 12.91 -0.89
C TRP A 174 -7.52 12.10 -0.13
N TYR A 175 -6.24 12.44 -0.30
CA TYR A 175 -5.18 11.76 0.46
C TYR A 175 -5.29 12.02 1.96
N PHE A 176 -5.64 13.24 2.37
CA PHE A 176 -5.78 13.62 3.77
C PHE A 176 -7.09 13.12 4.40
N THR A 177 -8.19 13.10 3.65
CA THR A 177 -9.50 12.71 4.18
C THR A 177 -9.82 11.23 4.04
N SER A 178 -9.25 10.55 3.04
CA SER A 178 -9.53 9.13 2.78
C SER A 178 -8.29 8.26 2.91
N ALA A 179 -7.21 8.55 2.19
CA ALA A 179 -6.10 7.60 2.08
C ALA A 179 -5.27 7.49 3.37
N LEU A 180 -4.90 8.61 4.00
CA LEU A 180 -4.14 8.62 5.25
C LEU A 180 -4.93 8.03 6.42
N PRO A 181 -6.21 8.40 6.66
CA PRO A 181 -7.02 7.75 7.69
C PRO A 181 -7.17 6.24 7.46
N LYS A 182 -7.38 5.79 6.22
CA LYS A 182 -7.50 4.36 5.90
C LYS A 182 -6.18 3.60 6.05
N SER A 183 -5.05 4.22 5.72
CA SER A 183 -3.74 3.56 5.75
C SER A 183 -3.13 3.51 7.15
N LEU A 184 -3.21 4.61 7.89
CA LEU A 184 -2.66 4.74 9.25
C LEU A 184 -3.64 4.32 10.34
N LEU A 185 -4.93 4.16 10.03
CA LEU A 185 -5.99 3.84 10.99
C LEU A 185 -5.98 4.85 12.16
N SER A 186 -6.10 4.38 13.40
CA SER A 186 -6.11 5.26 14.57
C SER A 186 -4.77 5.93 14.85
N THR A 187 -3.67 5.45 14.26
CA THR A 187 -2.36 6.14 14.31
C THR A 187 -2.42 7.52 13.68
N TYR A 188 -3.33 7.76 12.72
CA TYR A 188 -3.54 9.08 12.13
C TYR A 188 -3.91 10.13 13.18
N ILE A 189 -4.72 9.76 14.18
CA ILE A 189 -5.14 10.66 15.28
C ILE A 189 -3.93 11.05 16.14
N LEU A 190 -3.00 10.13 16.36
CA LEU A 190 -1.77 10.41 17.11
C LEU A 190 -0.89 11.45 16.42
N LEU A 191 -0.92 11.56 15.08
CA LEU A 191 -0.18 12.61 14.38
C LEU A 191 -0.67 14.02 14.75
N PHE A 192 -1.95 14.19 15.06
CA PHE A 192 -2.48 15.49 15.51
C PHE A 192 -2.08 15.82 16.95
N THR A 193 -1.83 14.81 17.80
CA THR A 193 -1.26 15.05 19.14
C THR A 193 0.09 15.75 19.05
N TRP A 194 0.83 15.51 17.96
CA TRP A 194 2.08 16.19 17.68
C TRP A 194 1.93 17.71 17.54
N ILE A 195 0.88 18.17 16.85
CA ILE A 195 0.54 19.59 16.69
C ILE A 195 0.19 20.22 18.04
N LEU A 196 -0.51 19.48 18.91
CA LEU A 196 -0.87 19.95 20.25
C LEU A 196 0.32 20.01 21.21
N LEU A 197 1.33 19.14 21.02
CA LEU A 197 2.48 19.04 21.91
C LEU A 197 3.57 20.08 21.58
N ILE A 198 3.80 20.41 20.30
CA ILE A 198 4.78 21.43 19.86
C ILE A 198 4.69 22.77 20.65
N PRO A 199 3.50 23.38 20.84
CA PRO A 199 3.38 24.66 21.54
C PRO A 199 3.39 24.54 23.07
N LEU A 200 3.53 23.34 23.65
CA LEU A 200 3.46 23.10 25.11
C LEU A 200 4.80 22.67 25.76
N PRO A 201 5.97 23.29 25.46
CA PRO A 201 7.24 22.90 26.08
C PRO A 201 7.24 23.07 27.61
N LYS A 202 6.46 24.04 28.13
CA LYS A 202 6.35 24.32 29.57
C LYS A 202 5.54 23.28 30.37
N ILE A 203 4.60 22.57 29.74
CA ILE A 203 3.70 21.62 30.45
C ILE A 203 4.37 20.24 30.66
N PHE A 204 5.26 19.85 29.74
CA PHE A 204 5.97 18.57 29.79
C PHE A 204 7.39 18.66 30.40
N GLY A 205 7.68 19.76 31.11
CA GLY A 205 8.78 19.81 32.08
C GLY A 205 10.19 20.03 31.52
N TYR A 206 10.37 20.97 30.57
CA TYR A 206 11.69 21.49 30.24
C TYR A 206 11.69 23.01 30.09
N GLN A 207 12.71 23.67 30.65
CA GLN A 207 12.81 25.13 30.78
C GLN A 207 13.61 25.78 29.63
N HIS A 208 14.14 24.99 28.68
CA HIS A 208 14.84 25.49 27.50
C HIS A 208 14.39 24.77 26.22
N ASN A 209 13.87 25.56 25.28
CA ASN A 209 13.60 25.28 23.87
C ASN A 209 12.54 24.23 23.49
N ILE A 210 11.88 24.54 22.37
CA ILE A 210 10.84 23.81 21.61
C ILE A 210 11.07 22.29 21.68
N ILE A 211 9.99 21.51 21.81
CA ILE A 211 10.02 20.03 21.72
C ILE A 211 10.62 19.63 20.37
N TYR A 212 11.93 19.40 20.32
CA TYR A 212 12.63 18.98 19.11
C TYR A 212 12.60 17.46 19.04
N LEU A 213 11.42 16.91 18.72
CA LEU A 213 11.33 15.49 18.34
C LEU A 213 12.24 15.29 17.13
N LYS A 214 13.09 14.26 17.17
CA LYS A 214 14.09 14.06 16.11
C LYS A 214 13.41 13.77 14.77
N SER A 215 12.19 13.24 14.79
CA SER A 215 11.39 12.94 13.59
C SER A 215 10.70 14.16 12.96
N THR A 216 10.73 15.36 13.57
CA THR A 216 10.02 16.57 13.09
C THR A 216 10.25 16.88 11.63
N GLY A 217 11.51 16.89 11.20
CA GLY A 217 11.81 17.20 9.81
C GLY A 217 11.34 16.12 8.84
N LEU A 218 11.41 14.85 9.21
CA LEU A 218 10.88 13.76 8.39
C LEU A 218 9.37 13.78 8.31
N LEU A 219 8.68 14.13 9.41
CA LEU A 219 7.23 14.28 9.41
C LEU A 219 6.79 15.39 8.45
N LEU A 220 7.48 16.54 8.47
CA LEU A 220 7.24 17.64 7.54
C LEU A 220 7.48 17.21 6.09
N VAL A 221 8.54 16.45 5.83
CA VAL A 221 8.80 15.84 4.51
C VAL A 221 7.64 14.94 4.09
N GLY A 222 7.12 14.10 4.99
CA GLY A 222 5.98 13.23 4.72
C GLY A 222 4.73 14.00 4.33
N PHE A 223 4.37 15.04 5.08
CA PHE A 223 3.23 15.89 4.74
C PHE A 223 3.44 16.71 3.46
N THR A 224 4.66 17.19 3.23
CA THR A 224 5.03 17.91 1.99
C THR A 224 4.84 17.01 0.78
N PHE A 225 5.33 15.77 0.84
CA PHE A 225 5.13 14.79 -0.22
C PHE A 225 3.64 14.53 -0.49
N VAL A 226 2.84 14.27 0.54
CA VAL A 226 1.39 14.04 0.38
C VAL A 226 0.70 15.27 -0.23
N GLY A 227 1.08 16.48 0.20
CA GLY A 227 0.57 17.74 -0.34
C GLY A 227 0.93 17.95 -1.82
N LEU A 228 2.19 17.73 -2.19
CA LEU A 228 2.65 17.81 -3.59
C LEU A 228 1.96 16.76 -4.46
N TYR A 229 1.84 15.52 -3.98
CA TYR A 229 1.19 14.44 -4.73
C TYR A 229 -0.32 14.67 -4.89
N SER A 230 -0.95 15.40 -3.97
CA SER A 230 -2.38 15.70 -4.00
C SER A 230 -2.82 16.56 -5.19
N PHE A 231 -1.89 17.27 -5.85
CA PHE A 231 -2.15 18.01 -7.08
C PHE A 231 -2.40 17.10 -8.30
N LEU A 232 -1.93 15.85 -8.28
CA LEU A 232 -2.18 14.92 -9.38
C LEU A 232 -3.64 14.48 -9.40
N PRO A 233 -4.31 14.47 -10.57
CA PRO A 233 -5.76 14.23 -10.65
C PRO A 233 -6.10 12.80 -10.22
N HIS A 234 -5.35 11.82 -10.74
CA HIS A 234 -5.49 10.42 -10.38
C HIS A 234 -4.76 10.10 -9.07
N LYS A 235 -5.45 9.38 -8.19
CA LYS A 235 -4.99 9.12 -6.82
C LYS A 235 -5.26 7.69 -6.43
N GLU A 236 -4.28 7.07 -5.79
CA GLU A 236 -4.39 5.73 -5.24
C GLU A 236 -3.59 5.61 -3.95
N LEU A 237 -4.06 4.81 -3.00
CA LEU A 237 -3.42 4.68 -1.69
C LEU A 237 -1.97 4.17 -1.80
N ARG A 238 -1.68 3.29 -2.76
CA ARG A 238 -0.33 2.74 -2.97
C ARG A 238 0.71 3.81 -3.35
N PHE A 239 0.29 4.94 -3.91
CA PHE A 239 1.19 6.03 -4.27
C PHE A 239 1.76 6.77 -3.07
N ILE A 240 1.09 6.73 -1.92
CA ILE A 240 1.55 7.38 -0.69
C ILE A 240 2.06 6.39 0.37
N ILE A 241 2.21 5.11 0.04
CA ILE A 241 2.63 4.08 1.01
C ILE A 241 4.02 4.37 1.61
N TYR A 242 4.85 5.11 0.87
CA TYR A 242 6.22 5.50 1.21
C TYR A 242 6.35 6.29 2.51
N VAL A 243 5.33 7.07 2.86
CA VAL A 243 5.37 7.93 4.05
C VAL A 243 4.78 7.27 5.29
N LEU A 244 4.14 6.11 5.17
CA LEU A 244 3.57 5.41 6.34
C LEU A 244 4.62 5.08 7.41
N PRO A 245 5.83 4.55 7.08
CA PRO A 245 6.86 4.30 8.08
C PRO A 245 7.35 5.58 8.77
N VAL A 246 7.32 6.72 8.08
CA VAL A 246 7.71 8.02 8.62
C VAL A 246 6.67 8.51 9.63
N PHE A 247 5.39 8.42 9.29
CA PHE A 247 4.29 8.72 10.19
C PHE A 247 4.26 7.81 11.41
N ASN A 248 4.48 6.51 11.22
CA ASN A 248 4.57 5.54 12.31
C ASN A 248 5.78 5.82 13.22
N LEU A 249 6.91 6.28 12.67
CA LEU A 249 8.07 6.69 13.46
C LEU A 249 7.75 7.89 14.34
N ALA A 250 7.06 8.90 13.81
CA ALA A 250 6.62 10.06 14.59
C ALA A 250 5.67 9.65 15.73
N ALA A 251 4.66 8.81 15.43
CA ALA A 251 3.76 8.29 16.45
C ALA A 251 4.51 7.47 17.53
N ALA A 252 5.47 6.63 17.12
CA ALA A 252 6.30 5.85 18.03
C ALA A 252 7.16 6.73 18.95
N GLU A 253 7.75 7.80 18.41
CA GLU A 253 8.57 8.74 19.18
C GLU A 253 7.72 9.46 20.24
N ILE A 254 6.51 9.91 19.88
CA ILE A 254 5.56 10.54 20.81
C ILE A 254 5.17 9.58 21.93
N SER A 255 4.73 8.36 21.59
CA SER A 255 4.29 7.39 22.59
C SER A 255 5.40 7.10 23.61
N VAL A 256 6.63 6.89 23.15
CA VAL A 256 7.78 6.65 24.04
C VAL A 256 8.16 7.90 24.81
N TYR A 257 8.08 9.09 24.21
CA TYR A 257 8.33 10.35 24.90
C TYR A 257 7.35 10.55 26.07
N LEU A 258 6.06 10.29 25.85
CA LEU A 258 5.02 10.38 26.87
C LEU A 258 5.20 9.37 28.01
N GLU A 259 5.85 8.23 27.75
CA GLU A 259 6.15 7.21 28.76
C GLU A 259 7.35 7.55 29.64
N LYS A 260 8.27 8.42 29.20
CA LYS A 260 9.49 8.74 29.96
C LYS A 260 9.16 9.44 31.28
N PRO A 261 9.64 8.96 32.45
CA PRO A 261 9.38 9.63 33.72
C PRO A 261 9.90 11.08 33.67
N LEU A 262 9.12 12.03 34.19
CA LEU A 262 9.54 13.42 34.27
C LEU A 262 10.71 13.51 35.26
N LYS A 263 11.92 13.79 34.76
CA LYS A 263 13.06 14.10 35.62
C LYS A 263 12.79 15.46 36.28
N GLY A 264 12.56 15.45 37.59
CA GLY A 264 12.29 16.65 38.39
C GLY A 264 11.05 16.55 39.27
N THR A 265 10.18 15.55 39.07
CA THR A 265 8.98 15.43 39.89
C THR A 265 9.17 14.65 41.18
N TYR A 266 10.02 13.63 41.34
CA TYR A 266 9.99 12.84 42.59
C TYR A 266 10.18 13.69 43.89
N LEU A 267 11.10 14.66 43.88
CA LEU A 267 11.34 15.57 44.99
C LEU A 267 10.30 16.72 45.09
N ASN A 268 9.74 17.19 43.97
CA ASN A 268 8.67 18.21 43.95
C ASN A 268 7.25 17.61 44.20
N PHE A 269 7.07 16.32 43.95
CA PHE A 269 5.86 15.52 44.14
C PHE A 269 5.57 15.31 45.62
N ILE A 270 6.64 15.23 46.44
CA ILE A 270 6.54 15.25 47.90
C ILE A 270 6.16 16.66 48.40
N LYS A 271 6.62 17.73 47.75
CA LYS A 271 6.47 19.12 48.25
C LYS A 271 5.19 19.86 47.83
N ASN A 272 4.57 19.58 46.69
CA ASN A 272 3.45 20.37 46.16
C ASN A 272 2.20 19.53 45.81
N LYS A 273 1.37 19.24 46.83
CA LYS A 273 0.19 18.34 46.74
C LYS A 273 -1.01 18.88 45.94
N HIS A 274 -1.17 20.20 45.75
CA HIS A 274 -2.49 20.75 45.37
C HIS A 274 -2.69 21.16 43.89
N LYS A 275 -1.64 21.37 43.09
CA LYS A 275 -1.77 21.85 41.68
C LYS A 275 -1.45 20.78 40.62
N LEU A 276 -1.07 19.57 41.05
CA LEU A 276 -0.44 18.54 40.22
C LEU A 276 -1.42 17.57 39.54
N ASN A 277 -2.69 17.50 39.97
CA ASN A 277 -3.61 16.43 39.54
C ASN A 277 -4.06 16.50 38.07
N ARG A 278 -4.23 17.68 37.46
CA ARG A 278 -4.84 17.75 36.11
C ARG A 278 -3.86 17.35 35.00
N ILE A 279 -2.59 17.73 35.13
CA ILE A 279 -1.57 17.48 34.09
C ILE A 279 -1.12 16.01 34.10
N THR A 280 -0.97 15.40 35.28
CA THR A 280 -0.67 13.97 35.41
C THR A 280 -1.82 13.12 34.89
N ASN A 281 -3.07 13.47 35.19
CA ASN A 281 -4.25 12.77 34.67
C ASN A 281 -4.37 12.86 33.14
N LEU A 282 -4.13 14.04 32.56
CA LEU A 282 -4.11 14.20 31.08
C LEU A 282 -3.01 13.36 30.44
N ARG A 283 -1.81 13.33 31.03
CA ARG A 283 -0.70 12.50 30.52
C ARG A 283 -1.02 11.01 30.60
N ILE A 284 -1.58 10.54 31.71
CA ILE A 284 -2.02 9.14 31.87
C ILE A 284 -3.07 8.80 30.80
N LEU A 285 -4.03 9.71 30.54
CA LEU A 285 -5.02 9.54 29.49
C LEU A 285 -4.37 9.43 28.10
N PHE A 286 -3.36 10.25 27.77
CA PHE A 286 -2.64 10.15 26.50
C PHE A 286 -1.85 8.85 26.36
N ILE A 287 -1.19 8.38 27.43
CA ILE A 287 -0.50 7.09 27.44
C ILE A 287 -1.52 5.98 27.19
N PHE A 288 -2.64 5.98 27.92
CA PHE A 288 -3.72 5.02 27.73
C PHE A 288 -4.27 5.05 26.30
N GLY A 289 -4.45 6.24 25.73
CA GLY A 289 -4.80 6.43 24.33
C GLY A 289 -3.78 5.81 23.35
N CYS A 290 -2.48 5.92 23.64
CA CYS A 290 -1.43 5.26 22.86
C CYS A 290 -1.48 3.72 22.95
N TYR A 291 -2.09 3.12 23.97
CA TYR A 291 -2.30 1.66 23.99
C TYR A 291 -3.62 1.27 23.33
N ILE A 292 -4.70 2.03 23.57
CA ILE A 292 -5.99 1.83 22.89
C ILE A 292 -5.83 1.87 21.37
N HIS A 293 -5.05 2.82 20.84
CA HIS A 293 -4.88 2.94 19.39
C HIS A 293 -4.29 1.66 18.77
N LEU A 294 -3.41 0.94 19.48
CA LEU A 294 -2.87 -0.33 18.99
C LEU A 294 -3.96 -1.40 18.91
N CYS A 295 -4.79 -1.51 19.94
CA CYS A 295 -5.94 -2.42 19.95
C CYS A 295 -6.92 -2.09 18.81
N VAL A 296 -7.23 -0.80 18.62
CA VAL A 296 -8.11 -0.34 17.53
C VAL A 296 -7.50 -0.68 16.17
N ASN A 297 -6.21 -0.43 15.96
CA ASN A 297 -5.54 -0.79 14.72
C ASN A 297 -5.61 -2.29 14.44
N ILE A 298 -5.39 -3.15 15.43
CA ILE A 298 -5.49 -4.60 15.27
C ILE A 298 -6.91 -5.01 14.87
N VAL A 299 -7.93 -4.52 15.59
CA VAL A 299 -9.34 -4.84 15.28
C VAL A 299 -9.71 -4.36 13.87
N CYS A 300 -9.39 -3.11 13.52
CA CYS A 300 -9.64 -2.58 12.18
C CYS A 300 -8.88 -3.36 11.11
N SER A 301 -7.63 -3.77 11.38
CA SER A 301 -6.84 -4.57 10.43
C SER A 301 -7.43 -5.95 10.22
N LEU A 302 -7.93 -6.62 11.26
CA LEU A 302 -8.63 -7.90 11.13
C LEU A 302 -9.89 -7.77 10.27
N ILE A 303 -10.69 -6.72 10.50
CA ILE A 303 -11.87 -6.40 9.68
C ILE A 303 -11.47 -6.19 8.22
N LEU A 304 -10.43 -5.39 7.96
CA LEU A 304 -9.94 -5.14 6.61
C LEU A 304 -9.39 -6.41 5.93
N ILE A 305 -8.75 -7.31 6.67
CA ILE A 305 -8.32 -8.62 6.15
C ILE A 305 -9.53 -9.45 5.73
N MET A 306 -10.59 -9.52 6.55
CA MET A 306 -11.80 -10.26 6.22
C MET A 306 -12.46 -9.72 4.95
N VAL A 307 -12.58 -8.40 4.82
CA VAL A 307 -13.12 -7.75 3.62
C VAL A 307 -12.23 -7.99 2.41
N ALA A 308 -10.91 -7.83 2.56
CA ALA A 308 -9.97 -7.95 1.45
C ALA A 308 -9.92 -9.35 0.82
N ARG A 309 -10.23 -10.41 1.59
CA ARG A 309 -10.37 -11.78 1.06
C ARG A 309 -11.49 -11.89 0.01
N LYS A 310 -12.52 -11.06 0.10
CA LYS A 310 -13.67 -11.03 -0.81
C LYS A 310 -13.55 -10.03 -1.96
N ASN A 311 -12.40 -9.35 -2.09
CA ASN A 311 -12.11 -8.42 -3.18
C ASN A 311 -11.43 -9.07 -4.40
N TYR A 312 -11.33 -10.41 -4.43
CA TYR A 312 -10.70 -11.16 -5.52
C TYR A 312 -11.64 -12.20 -6.18
N PRO A 313 -12.89 -11.83 -6.55
CA PRO A 313 -13.83 -12.78 -7.14
C PRO A 313 -13.33 -13.37 -8.47
N GLY A 314 -12.55 -12.66 -9.29
CA GLY A 314 -11.99 -13.20 -10.53
C GLY A 314 -11.00 -14.34 -10.32
N GLY A 315 -10.15 -14.22 -9.29
CA GLY A 315 -9.25 -15.31 -8.90
C GLY A 315 -10.01 -16.53 -8.39
N GLU A 316 -11.05 -16.31 -7.58
CA GLU A 316 -11.95 -17.37 -7.10
C GLU A 316 -12.74 -18.00 -8.27
N ALA A 317 -13.13 -17.21 -9.27
CA ALA A 317 -13.80 -17.69 -10.48
C ALA A 317 -12.97 -18.74 -11.21
N LEU A 318 -11.72 -18.39 -11.50
CA LEU A 318 -10.84 -19.22 -12.30
C LEU A 318 -10.38 -20.45 -11.52
N ASN A 319 -10.16 -20.33 -10.21
CA ASN A 319 -9.86 -21.49 -9.37
C ASN A 319 -11.03 -22.49 -9.36
N ARG A 320 -12.26 -22.00 -9.13
CA ARG A 320 -13.45 -22.86 -9.21
C ARG A 320 -13.64 -23.48 -10.59
N PHE A 321 -13.32 -22.74 -11.65
CA PHE A 321 -13.39 -23.23 -13.03
C PHE A 321 -12.41 -24.39 -13.28
N ASN A 322 -11.18 -24.27 -12.78
CA ASN A 322 -10.17 -25.34 -12.89
C ASN A 322 -10.56 -26.59 -12.07
N ASP A 323 -11.20 -26.41 -10.92
CA ASP A 323 -11.63 -27.48 -10.01
C ASP A 323 -12.90 -28.23 -10.49
N MET A 324 -13.42 -27.94 -11.68
CA MET A 324 -14.63 -28.60 -12.21
C MET A 324 -14.29 -29.96 -12.84
N ASP A 325 -14.71 -31.04 -12.19
CA ASP A 325 -14.43 -32.43 -12.61
C ASP A 325 -14.76 -32.72 -14.08
N HIS A 326 -15.91 -32.24 -14.58
CA HIS A 326 -16.36 -32.46 -15.95
C HIS A 326 -15.54 -31.74 -17.03
N LEU A 327 -14.65 -30.82 -16.63
CA LEU A 327 -13.77 -30.07 -17.53
C LEU A 327 -12.34 -30.59 -17.54
N MET A 328 -11.94 -31.42 -16.57
CA MET A 328 -10.54 -31.83 -16.37
C MET A 328 -9.91 -32.47 -17.61
N ASP A 329 -10.65 -33.34 -18.31
CA ASP A 329 -10.16 -34.07 -19.49
C ASP A 329 -10.43 -33.34 -20.82
N ARG A 330 -11.11 -32.19 -20.77
CA ARG A 330 -11.41 -31.42 -21.98
C ARG A 330 -10.21 -30.60 -22.44
N THR A 331 -9.97 -30.64 -23.75
CA THR A 331 -8.84 -29.95 -24.40
C THR A 331 -9.30 -28.80 -25.31
N ASP A 332 -10.58 -28.76 -25.62
CA ASP A 332 -11.24 -27.80 -26.52
C ASP A 332 -11.79 -26.56 -25.79
N ILE A 333 -11.37 -26.34 -24.54
CA ILE A 333 -11.88 -25.23 -23.72
C ILE A 333 -11.28 -23.91 -24.18
N HIS A 334 -12.19 -23.01 -24.56
CA HIS A 334 -11.92 -21.61 -24.84
C HIS A 334 -12.78 -20.76 -23.90
N VAL A 335 -12.15 -20.05 -22.97
CA VAL A 335 -12.80 -19.23 -21.95
C VAL A 335 -12.56 -17.75 -22.19
N HIS A 336 -13.63 -16.97 -22.25
CA HIS A 336 -13.56 -15.51 -22.23
C HIS A 336 -13.58 -15.00 -20.78
N ILE A 337 -12.72 -14.03 -20.48
CA ILE A 337 -12.53 -13.44 -19.17
C ILE A 337 -12.84 -11.95 -19.26
N CYS A 338 -13.92 -11.52 -18.59
CA CYS A 338 -14.30 -10.11 -18.53
C CYS A 338 -13.30 -9.24 -17.76
N ASN A 339 -13.40 -7.94 -17.98
CA ASN A 339 -12.54 -6.96 -17.33
C ASN A 339 -12.57 -7.03 -15.79
N LEU A 340 -13.73 -7.12 -15.13
CA LEU A 340 -13.77 -7.25 -13.66
C LEU A 340 -13.05 -8.51 -13.18
N ALA A 341 -13.24 -9.66 -13.83
CA ALA A 341 -12.54 -10.89 -13.47
C ALA A 341 -11.01 -10.71 -13.61
N ALA A 342 -10.56 -10.12 -14.72
CA ALA A 342 -9.17 -9.80 -14.97
C ALA A 342 -8.56 -8.86 -13.90
N GLN A 343 -9.32 -7.85 -13.47
CA GLN A 343 -8.88 -6.89 -12.44
C GLN A 343 -8.93 -7.44 -11.02
N THR A 344 -9.70 -8.51 -10.78
CA THR A 344 -9.97 -9.06 -9.44
C THR A 344 -9.36 -10.45 -9.22
N GLY A 345 -8.18 -10.71 -9.80
CA GLY A 345 -7.33 -11.81 -9.37
C GLY A 345 -7.18 -12.97 -10.36
N VAL A 346 -7.76 -12.88 -11.55
CA VAL A 346 -7.30 -13.73 -12.66
C VAL A 346 -5.85 -13.41 -12.97
N THR A 347 -5.00 -14.43 -12.96
CA THR A 347 -3.58 -14.32 -13.31
C THR A 347 -3.16 -15.50 -14.16
N ARG A 348 -2.10 -15.34 -14.96
CA ARG A 348 -1.50 -16.46 -15.73
C ARG A 348 -1.03 -17.64 -14.86
N PHE A 349 -0.86 -17.42 -13.55
CA PHE A 349 -0.52 -18.51 -12.63
C PHE A 349 -1.70 -19.44 -12.33
N LEU A 350 -2.93 -19.00 -12.59
CA LEU A 350 -4.16 -19.77 -12.48
C LEU A 350 -4.53 -20.48 -13.79
N GLU A 351 -3.79 -20.26 -14.87
CA GLU A 351 -3.97 -20.98 -16.14
C GLU A 351 -3.29 -22.36 -16.04
N GLU A 352 -3.93 -23.29 -15.35
CA GLU A 352 -3.35 -24.60 -15.01
C GLU A 352 -3.26 -25.54 -16.20
N ASN A 353 -4.26 -25.51 -17.10
CA ASN A 353 -4.27 -26.32 -18.31
C ASN A 353 -3.67 -25.55 -19.50
N ASN A 354 -2.57 -26.07 -20.06
CA ASN A 354 -1.88 -25.43 -21.18
C ASN A 354 -2.60 -25.61 -22.53
N GLN A 355 -3.57 -26.51 -22.63
CA GLN A 355 -4.35 -26.73 -23.86
C GLN A 355 -5.56 -25.78 -23.95
N TRP A 356 -5.98 -25.20 -22.83
CA TRP A 356 -7.09 -24.25 -22.80
C TRP A 356 -6.67 -22.89 -23.35
N ILE A 357 -7.61 -22.21 -23.99
CA ILE A 357 -7.42 -20.86 -24.49
C ILE A 357 -8.10 -19.89 -23.53
N TYR A 358 -7.30 -19.04 -22.89
CA TYR A 358 -7.79 -17.98 -22.01
C TYR A 358 -7.76 -16.65 -22.76
N ASN A 359 -8.94 -16.10 -23.05
CA ASN A 359 -9.09 -14.90 -23.86
C ASN A 359 -9.57 -13.73 -23.00
N LYS A 360 -8.80 -12.63 -23.00
CA LYS A 360 -9.09 -11.39 -22.27
C LYS A 360 -9.25 -10.19 -23.20
N THR A 361 -9.74 -10.41 -24.43
CA THR A 361 -10.02 -9.32 -25.36
C THR A 361 -11.13 -8.44 -24.78
N GLU A 362 -10.76 -7.20 -24.50
CA GLU A 362 -11.64 -6.15 -23.95
C GLU A 362 -12.58 -5.61 -25.03
N GLY A 363 -13.76 -5.12 -24.63
CA GLY A 363 -14.75 -4.51 -25.52
C GLY A 363 -15.71 -5.51 -26.17
N ILE A 364 -15.62 -6.79 -25.81
CA ILE A 364 -16.51 -7.86 -26.30
C ILE A 364 -17.57 -8.24 -25.26
N GLU A 365 -17.37 -7.86 -23.98
CA GLU A 365 -18.20 -8.28 -22.84
C GLU A 365 -19.70 -8.01 -23.02
N THR A 366 -20.04 -6.94 -23.76
CA THR A 366 -21.41 -6.50 -24.00
C THR A 366 -21.86 -6.68 -25.46
N ASN A 367 -20.98 -7.19 -26.33
CA ASN A 367 -21.30 -7.45 -27.73
C ASN A 367 -21.84 -8.88 -27.90
N PHE A 368 -23.13 -9.04 -27.65
CA PHE A 368 -23.83 -10.33 -27.70
C PHE A 368 -23.72 -11.04 -29.05
N ASN A 369 -23.64 -10.30 -30.16
CA ASN A 369 -23.48 -10.87 -31.49
C ASN A 369 -22.13 -11.57 -31.63
N ILE A 370 -21.05 -10.94 -31.15
CA ILE A 370 -19.71 -11.54 -31.14
C ILE A 370 -19.68 -12.73 -30.18
N LEU A 371 -20.24 -12.60 -28.97
CA LEU A 371 -20.24 -13.71 -28.01
C LEU A 371 -21.00 -14.94 -28.54
N ASN A 372 -22.14 -14.74 -29.22
CA ASN A 372 -22.90 -15.82 -29.85
C ASN A 372 -22.12 -16.50 -30.99
N THR A 373 -21.51 -15.72 -31.88
CA THR A 373 -20.79 -16.22 -33.08
C THR A 373 -19.37 -16.71 -32.80
N SER A 374 -18.79 -16.32 -31.66
CA SER A 374 -17.46 -16.74 -31.25
C SER A 374 -17.38 -18.23 -30.93
N ASN A 375 -16.15 -18.74 -30.93
CA ASN A 375 -15.84 -20.11 -30.54
C ASN A 375 -15.64 -20.26 -29.01
N PHE A 376 -16.13 -19.31 -28.19
CA PHE A 376 -16.01 -19.43 -26.74
C PHE A 376 -16.88 -20.56 -26.21
N THR A 377 -16.27 -21.55 -25.58
CA THR A 377 -16.97 -22.61 -24.85
C THR A 377 -17.48 -22.13 -23.50
N HIS A 378 -16.77 -21.19 -22.87
CA HIS A 378 -17.08 -20.69 -21.54
C HIS A 378 -16.90 -19.19 -21.46
N ILE A 379 -17.66 -18.53 -20.58
CA ILE A 379 -17.57 -17.09 -20.35
C ILE A 379 -17.61 -16.85 -18.85
N ILE A 380 -16.61 -16.12 -18.34
CA ILE A 380 -16.65 -15.50 -17.01
C ILE A 380 -17.10 -14.06 -17.21
N SER A 381 -18.29 -13.72 -16.71
CA SER A 381 -18.94 -12.43 -16.98
C SER A 381 -19.49 -11.76 -15.74
N GLU A 382 -19.63 -10.43 -15.82
CA GLU A 382 -20.33 -9.56 -14.86
C GLU A 382 -21.84 -9.53 -15.11
N LEU A 383 -22.27 -9.97 -16.31
CA LEU A 383 -23.66 -9.95 -16.72
C LEU A 383 -24.48 -10.90 -15.87
N SER A 384 -25.66 -10.46 -15.45
CA SER A 384 -26.58 -11.29 -14.69
C SER A 384 -27.15 -12.43 -15.55
N THR A 385 -27.58 -13.49 -14.87
CA THR A 385 -28.19 -14.66 -15.51
C THR A 385 -29.45 -14.31 -16.30
N GLU A 386 -30.22 -13.32 -15.85
CA GLU A 386 -31.39 -12.81 -16.57
C GLU A 386 -31.00 -12.26 -17.95
N MET A 387 -30.00 -11.36 -18.00
CA MET A 387 -29.54 -10.77 -19.24
C MET A 387 -28.90 -11.79 -20.20
N ILE A 388 -28.14 -12.75 -19.66
CA ILE A 388 -27.54 -13.83 -20.46
C ILE A 388 -28.63 -14.74 -21.02
N ASN A 389 -29.64 -15.12 -20.25
CA ASN A 389 -30.73 -15.96 -20.72
C ASN A 389 -31.57 -15.27 -21.81
N GLU A 390 -31.72 -13.94 -21.76
CA GLU A 390 -32.43 -13.19 -22.79
C GLU A 390 -31.63 -13.07 -24.11
N LYS A 391 -30.31 -12.87 -24.03
CA LYS A 391 -29.48 -12.47 -25.19
C LYS A 391 -28.48 -13.51 -25.70
N LEU A 392 -28.16 -14.49 -24.88
CA LEU A 392 -27.16 -15.55 -25.08
C LEU A 392 -27.78 -16.91 -24.72
N LEU A 393 -28.86 -17.28 -25.43
CA LEU A 393 -29.60 -18.53 -25.21
C LEU A 393 -28.71 -19.80 -25.32
N SER A 394 -27.60 -19.70 -26.06
CA SER A 394 -26.61 -20.76 -26.25
C SER A 394 -25.76 -21.01 -25.01
N PHE A 395 -25.87 -20.21 -23.95
CA PHE A 395 -25.11 -20.38 -22.72
C PHE A 395 -26.03 -20.77 -21.55
N LYS A 396 -25.51 -21.58 -20.63
CA LYS A 396 -26.13 -21.91 -19.34
C LYS A 396 -25.19 -21.49 -18.22
N GLN A 397 -25.73 -20.98 -17.12
CA GLN A 397 -24.92 -20.69 -15.95
C GLN A 397 -24.52 -21.99 -15.27
N ILE A 398 -23.26 -22.11 -14.88
CA ILE A 398 -22.72 -23.27 -14.14
C ILE A 398 -22.19 -22.89 -12.76
N ALA A 399 -21.82 -21.62 -12.53
CA ALA A 399 -21.43 -21.14 -11.21
C ALA A 399 -21.70 -19.64 -11.02
N GLN A 400 -21.72 -19.21 -9.76
CA GLN A 400 -21.71 -17.80 -9.36
C GLN A 400 -20.65 -17.56 -8.28
N ILE A 401 -20.08 -16.36 -8.31
CA ILE A 401 -19.08 -15.92 -7.33
C ILE A 401 -19.57 -14.63 -6.71
N ASP A 402 -19.51 -14.65 -5.39
CA ASP A 402 -19.91 -13.58 -4.53
C ASP A 402 -18.74 -12.66 -4.20
N CYS A 403 -19.00 -11.35 -4.17
CA CYS A 403 -18.03 -10.38 -3.70
C CYS A 403 -18.61 -9.42 -2.66
N PHE A 404 -17.70 -8.72 -2.01
CA PHE A 404 -18.03 -7.72 -1.02
C PHE A 404 -18.75 -6.53 -1.67
N HIS A 405 -19.94 -6.21 -1.17
CA HIS A 405 -20.76 -5.09 -1.65
C HIS A 405 -20.79 -3.92 -0.66
N GLY A 406 -20.78 -4.19 0.65
CA GLY A 406 -20.80 -3.12 1.65
C GLY A 406 -20.87 -3.62 3.09
N ILE A 407 -20.88 -2.67 4.03
CA ILE A 407 -21.04 -2.94 5.46
C ILE A 407 -22.42 -2.44 5.88
N GLN A 408 -23.21 -3.31 6.49
CA GLN A 408 -24.49 -2.96 7.11
C GLN A 408 -24.32 -2.94 8.63
N PHE A 409 -24.66 -1.82 9.24
CA PHE A 409 -24.65 -1.66 10.69
C PHE A 409 -26.04 -1.99 11.25
N HIS A 410 -26.10 -2.96 12.15
CA HIS A 410 -27.33 -3.30 12.86
C HIS A 410 -27.24 -2.78 14.29
N SER A 411 -28.32 -2.19 14.79
CA SER A 411 -28.43 -1.76 16.19
C SER A 411 -28.63 -3.00 17.08
N ASN A 412 -27.53 -3.62 17.51
CA ASN A 412 -27.56 -4.79 18.39
C ASN A 412 -26.50 -4.65 19.50
N TRP A 413 -26.75 -5.24 20.67
CA TRP A 413 -25.90 -5.05 21.86
C TRP A 413 -24.61 -5.90 21.82
N LEU A 414 -24.58 -6.95 21.01
CA LEU A 414 -23.40 -7.81 20.82
C LEU A 414 -22.54 -7.27 19.69
N PHE A 415 -21.31 -6.82 19.99
CA PHE A 415 -20.37 -6.21 19.03
C PHE A 415 -20.21 -6.99 17.72
N TRP A 416 -20.17 -8.32 17.79
CA TRP A 416 -20.02 -9.21 16.62
C TRP A 416 -21.26 -9.29 15.72
N LYS A 417 -22.44 -8.88 16.22
CA LYS A 417 -23.70 -8.77 15.45
C LYS A 417 -23.98 -7.35 14.98
N ILE A 418 -23.13 -6.38 15.32
CA ILE A 418 -23.27 -4.98 14.89
C ILE A 418 -22.88 -4.81 13.42
N ILE A 419 -21.88 -5.55 12.97
CA ILE A 419 -21.28 -5.41 11.64
C ILE A 419 -21.64 -6.64 10.80
N HIS A 420 -22.49 -6.45 9.80
CA HIS A 420 -22.78 -7.47 8.79
C HIS A 420 -22.15 -7.07 7.45
N PHE A 421 -21.36 -7.96 6.86
CA PHE A 421 -20.81 -7.74 5.52
C PHE A 421 -21.86 -8.15 4.48
N SER A 422 -22.36 -7.18 3.72
CA SER A 422 -23.21 -7.45 2.58
C SER A 422 -22.37 -8.04 1.46
N ILE A 423 -22.73 -9.26 1.08
CA ILE A 423 -22.11 -10.04 0.03
C ILE A 423 -23.15 -10.24 -1.07
N LYS A 424 -22.78 -9.99 -2.32
CA LYS A 424 -23.66 -10.13 -3.49
C LYS A 424 -22.93 -10.84 -4.64
N PRO A 425 -23.66 -11.54 -5.51
CA PRO A 425 -23.07 -12.12 -6.72
C PRO A 425 -22.58 -11.00 -7.64
N CYS A 426 -21.41 -11.18 -8.23
CA CYS A 426 -20.83 -10.20 -9.15
C CYS A 426 -20.02 -10.78 -10.31
N LEU A 427 -19.67 -12.07 -10.25
CA LEU A 427 -19.17 -12.80 -11.40
C LEU A 427 -19.94 -14.11 -11.55
N PHE A 428 -20.17 -14.48 -12.79
CA PHE A 428 -20.89 -15.68 -13.16
C PHE A 428 -20.07 -16.45 -14.19
N ILE A 429 -20.13 -17.77 -14.10
CA ILE A 429 -19.47 -18.67 -15.06
C ILE A 429 -20.57 -19.31 -15.90
N TYR A 430 -20.42 -19.18 -17.21
CA TYR A 430 -21.33 -19.73 -18.19
C TYR A 430 -20.62 -20.76 -19.06
N GLU A 431 -21.33 -21.85 -19.38
CA GLU A 431 -20.92 -22.88 -20.34
C GLU A 431 -21.83 -22.82 -21.56
N ARG A 432 -21.24 -22.93 -22.76
CA ARG A 432 -22.00 -23.04 -24.00
C ARG A 432 -22.72 -24.39 -24.00
N LYS A 433 -24.04 -24.36 -24.12
CA LYS A 433 -24.85 -25.53 -24.42
C LYS A 433 -24.31 -26.10 -25.73
N THR A 434 -23.78 -27.32 -25.69
CA THR A 434 -23.54 -28.07 -26.92
C THR A 434 -24.84 -28.07 -27.71
N PHE A 435 -24.79 -27.71 -28.99
CA PHE A 435 -25.94 -27.97 -29.86
C PHE A 435 -26.15 -29.48 -29.81
N VAL A 436 -27.16 -29.92 -29.05
CA VAL A 436 -27.73 -31.24 -29.28
C VAL A 436 -28.39 -31.10 -30.64
N ASN A 437 -27.66 -31.52 -31.68
CA ASN A 437 -28.21 -31.63 -33.03
C ASN A 437 -29.44 -32.54 -33.01
#